data_AF-A0A2E5JAW6-F1
#
_entry.id   AF-A0A2E5JAW6-F1
#
_cell.length_a   1.000
_cell.length_b   1.000
_cell.length_c   1.000
_cell.angle_alpha   90.00
_cell.angle_beta   90.00
_cell.angle_gamma   90.00
#
_symmetry.space_group_name_H-M   'P 1'
#
loop_
_entity.id
_entity.type
_entity.pdbx_description
1 polymer ?
#
loop_
_entity_poly.entity_id
_entity_poly.type
_entity_poly.pdbx_seq_one_letter_code
_entity_poly.pdbx_strand_id
1 'polypeptide(L)'
;MVPQDSKMNPNNIKEFRTLGTRLFVGFPVIGLFWTFILKLFGESNQEYNWLIFYCFTIVGVTLGLLSWISSKTGFLVYKLWNRMVVIIDCIIVWTSLPIFYYLIFCPYSLMIKIFGKSVIKNDMKKKTYWVNVKKNQDPQSYIQQF
;
A
#
# COMPACT_ATOMS: atom_id res chain seq x y z
N MET A 1 -0.17 -11.86 -9.48
CA MET A 1 0.26 -13.28 -9.47
C MET A 1 1.19 -13.47 -8.28
N VAL A 2 0.66 -14.02 -7.19
CA VAL A 2 1.49 -14.51 -6.08
C VAL A 2 2.11 -15.82 -6.57
N PRO A 3 3.44 -16.02 -6.50
CA PRO A 3 4.05 -17.27 -6.96
C PRO A 3 3.48 -18.43 -6.12
N GLN A 4 2.95 -19.45 -6.79
CA GLN A 4 2.37 -20.64 -6.15
C GLN A 4 3.42 -21.62 -5.56
N ASP A 5 4.71 -21.29 -5.62
CA ASP A 5 5.81 -22.21 -5.24
C ASP A 5 6.35 -22.06 -3.81
N SER A 6 5.76 -21.24 -2.94
CA SER A 6 6.31 -21.00 -1.59
C SER A 6 5.64 -21.80 -0.45
N LYS A 7 5.02 -22.95 -0.74
CA LYS A 7 4.69 -23.91 0.33
C LYS A 7 5.98 -24.57 0.81
N MET A 8 6.66 -23.91 1.74
CA MET A 8 7.89 -24.38 2.38
C MET A 8 7.70 -25.81 2.91
N ASN A 9 8.50 -26.75 2.40
CA ASN A 9 8.47 -28.15 2.82
C ASN A 9 8.97 -28.24 4.27
N PRO A 10 8.19 -28.79 5.22
CA PRO A 10 8.56 -28.83 6.64
C PRO A 10 9.87 -29.59 6.92
N ASN A 11 10.35 -30.37 5.94
CA ASN A 11 11.59 -31.15 6.05
C ASN A 11 12.84 -30.42 5.53
N ASN A 12 12.72 -29.21 4.96
CA ASN A 12 13.87 -28.52 4.38
C ASN A 12 14.57 -27.58 5.38
N ILE A 13 15.37 -28.18 6.28
CA ILE A 13 16.09 -27.49 7.37
C ILE A 13 17.02 -26.36 6.88
N LYS A 14 17.51 -26.44 5.64
CA LYS A 14 18.40 -25.44 5.05
C LYS A 14 17.71 -24.08 4.88
N GLU A 15 16.43 -24.06 4.49
CA GLU A 15 15.68 -22.82 4.26
C GLU A 15 15.40 -22.07 5.57
N PHE A 16 15.10 -22.80 6.66
CA PHE A 16 14.96 -22.22 8.00
C PHE A 16 16.27 -21.62 8.51
N ARG A 17 17.42 -22.24 8.19
CA ARG A 17 18.74 -21.68 8.51
C ARG A 17 19.03 -20.42 7.71
N THR A 18 18.70 -20.39 6.43
CA THR A 18 18.84 -19.18 5.58
C THR A 18 17.93 -18.04 6.05
N LEU A 19 16.71 -18.33 6.51
CA LEU A 19 15.85 -17.34 7.15
C LEU A 19 16.45 -16.85 8.46
N GLY A 20 16.92 -17.77 9.31
CA GLY A 20 17.59 -17.44 10.57
C GLY A 20 18.80 -16.53 10.38
N THR A 21 19.66 -16.79 9.39
CA THR A 21 20.81 -15.92 9.09
C THR A 21 20.40 -14.55 8.57
N ARG A 22 19.36 -14.48 7.72
CA ARG A 22 18.80 -13.20 7.25
C ARG A 22 18.21 -12.37 8.39
N LEU A 23 17.51 -13.01 9.33
CA LEU A 23 16.97 -12.37 10.54
C LEU A 23 18.11 -11.88 11.45
N PHE A 24 19.08 -12.75 11.71
CA PHE A 24 20.23 -12.46 12.58
C PHE A 24 21.06 -11.27 12.08
N VAL A 25 21.24 -11.13 10.76
CA VAL A 25 21.97 -9.99 10.17
C VAL A 25 21.05 -8.78 9.97
N GLY A 26 19.80 -9.01 9.57
CA GLY A 26 18.85 -7.95 9.24
C GLY A 26 18.46 -7.09 10.44
N PHE A 27 18.20 -7.70 11.61
CA PHE A 27 17.77 -6.95 12.80
C PHE A 27 18.84 -5.99 13.35
N PRO A 28 20.12 -6.37 13.48
CA PRO A 28 21.18 -5.43 13.86
C PRO A 28 21.37 -4.29 12.86
N VAL A 29 21.26 -4.57 11.55
CA VAL A 29 21.36 -3.54 10.51
C VAL A 29 20.20 -2.55 10.59
N ILE A 30 18.97 -3.04 10.78
CA ILE A 30 17.80 -2.18 10.98
C ILE A 30 17.92 -1.35 12.27
N GLY A 31 18.48 -1.95 13.33
CA GLY A 31 18.72 -1.27 14.60
C GLY A 31 19.71 -0.12 14.45
N LEU A 32 20.84 -0.35 13.75
CA LEU A 32 21.80 0.70 13.42
C LEU A 32 21.16 1.81 12.59
N PHE A 33 20.39 1.44 11.56
CA PHE A 33 19.70 2.39 10.71
C PHE A 33 18.73 3.30 11.50
N TRP A 34 17.95 2.71 12.42
CA TRP A 34 17.04 3.48 13.28
C TRP A 34 17.77 4.39 14.26
N THR A 35 18.87 3.91 14.89
CA THR A 35 19.68 4.78 15.76
C THR A 35 20.34 5.93 15.00
N PHE A 36 20.70 5.71 13.73
CA PHE A 36 21.25 6.74 12.85
C PHE A 36 20.19 7.78 12.45
N ILE A 37 18.97 7.35 12.10
CA ILE A 37 17.85 8.26 11.81
C ILE A 37 17.49 9.10 13.04
N LEU A 38 17.40 8.48 14.22
CA LEU A 38 17.10 9.21 15.47
C LEU A 38 18.20 10.22 15.80
N LYS A 39 19.46 9.94 15.46
CA LYS A 39 20.55 10.92 15.58
C LYS A 39 20.40 12.10 14.60
N LEU A 40 19.90 11.86 13.38
CA LEU A 40 19.72 12.90 12.38
C LEU A 40 18.49 13.79 12.64
N PHE A 41 17.42 13.23 13.22
CA PHE A 41 16.16 13.94 13.48
C PHE A 41 15.93 14.34 14.95
N GLY A 42 16.74 13.83 15.89
CA GLY A 42 16.66 14.17 17.30
C GLY A 42 17.27 15.55 17.60
N GLU A 43 16.63 16.32 18.48
CA GLU A 43 17.22 17.54 19.03
C GLU A 43 18.60 17.24 19.62
N SER A 44 19.53 18.18 19.39
CA SER A 44 20.99 18.15 19.60
C SER A 44 21.53 17.59 20.93
N ASN A 45 20.69 17.22 21.91
CA ASN A 45 21.09 16.80 23.26
C ASN A 45 20.54 15.43 23.70
N GLN A 46 19.90 14.65 22.82
CA GLN A 46 19.53 13.29 23.19
C GLN A 46 20.76 12.38 23.03
N GLU A 47 21.37 12.00 24.16
CA GLU A 47 22.44 11.01 24.20
C GLU A 47 22.04 9.76 23.41
N TYR A 48 23.03 9.07 22.83
CA TYR A 48 22.80 7.82 22.09
C TYR A 48 21.90 6.90 22.91
N ASN A 49 20.66 6.73 22.44
CA ASN A 49 19.70 5.83 23.06
C ASN A 49 20.07 4.38 22.70
N TRP A 50 21.19 3.91 23.25
CA TRP A 50 21.73 2.56 23.08
C TRP A 50 20.70 1.50 23.48
N LEU A 51 19.76 1.85 24.36
CA LEU A 51 18.65 1.00 24.79
C LEU A 51 17.79 0.51 23.61
N ILE A 52 17.54 1.38 22.61
CA ILE A 52 16.78 1.02 21.41
C ILE A 52 17.58 0.02 20.57
N PHE A 53 18.88 0.28 20.38
CA PHE A 53 19.77 -0.64 19.67
C PHE A 53 19.86 -2.01 20.35
N TYR A 54 20.05 -2.03 21.67
CA TYR A 54 20.09 -3.26 22.48
C TYR A 54 18.77 -4.04 22.37
N CYS A 55 17.62 -3.37 22.41
CA CYS A 55 16.33 -4.05 22.30
C CYS A 55 16.18 -4.76 20.94
N PHE A 56 16.44 -4.07 19.83
CA PHE A 56 16.34 -4.64 18.49
C PHE A 56 17.35 -5.76 18.24
N THR A 57 18.59 -5.60 18.72
CA THR A 57 19.63 -6.62 18.57
C THR A 57 19.32 -7.86 19.40
N ILE A 58 18.89 -7.72 20.66
CA ILE A 58 18.53 -8.86 21.51
C ILE A 58 17.35 -9.63 20.92
N VAL A 59 16.31 -8.94 20.43
CA VAL A 59 15.15 -9.60 19.80
C VAL A 59 15.56 -10.31 18.51
N GLY A 60 16.38 -9.68 17.68
CA GLY A 60 16.88 -10.29 16.44
C GLY A 60 17.76 -11.51 16.66
N VAL A 61 18.68 -11.42 17.62
CA VAL A 61 19.61 -12.50 17.98
C VAL A 61 18.86 -13.67 18.60
N THR A 62 17.93 -13.40 19.52
CA THR A 62 17.13 -14.47 20.16
C THR A 62 16.26 -15.19 19.15
N LEU A 63 15.56 -14.49 18.25
CA LEU A 63 14.75 -15.11 17.20
C LEU A 63 15.60 -15.87 16.16
N GLY A 64 16.75 -15.32 15.78
CA GLY A 64 17.69 -15.98 14.87
C GLY A 64 18.25 -17.29 15.45
N LEU A 65 18.65 -17.28 16.72
CA LEU A 65 19.13 -18.47 17.43
C LEU A 65 18.01 -19.50 17.62
N LEU A 66 16.78 -19.05 17.94
CA LEU A 66 15.62 -19.92 18.10
C LEU A 66 15.28 -20.65 16.79
N SER A 67 15.50 -20.00 15.65
CA SER A 67 15.35 -20.60 14.32
C SER A 67 16.40 -21.67 14.01
N TRP A 68 17.54 -21.66 14.70
CA TRP A 68 18.64 -22.62 14.48
C TRP A 68 18.48 -23.90 15.34
N ILE A 69 17.89 -23.77 16.53
CA ILE A 69 17.78 -24.85 17.52
C ILE A 69 16.81 -25.98 17.12
N SER A 70 15.73 -25.71 16.36
CA SER A 70 14.77 -26.75 15.99
C SER A 70 14.00 -26.46 14.70
N SER A 71 13.65 -27.52 13.96
CA SER A 71 12.80 -27.43 12.76
C SER A 71 11.38 -26.94 13.09
N LYS A 72 10.87 -27.23 14.30
CA LYS A 72 9.53 -26.78 14.74
C LYS A 72 9.52 -25.28 15.05
N THR A 73 10.56 -24.77 15.70
CA THR A 73 10.69 -23.34 16.02
C THR A 73 10.98 -22.51 14.77
N GLY A 74 11.83 -23.01 13.87
CA GLY A 74 12.06 -22.39 12.56
C GLY A 74 10.78 -22.22 11.73
N PHE A 75 9.90 -23.24 11.74
CA PHE A 75 8.60 -23.15 11.07
C PHE A 75 7.67 -22.09 11.69
N LEU A 76 7.64 -21.98 13.03
CA LEU A 76 6.82 -20.98 13.72
C LEU A 76 7.33 -19.56 13.47
N VAL A 77 8.65 -19.36 13.54
CA VAL A 77 9.30 -18.09 13.21
C VAL A 77 9.05 -17.72 11.75
N TYR A 78 9.16 -18.66 10.82
CA TYR A 78 8.85 -18.44 9.41
C TYR A 78 7.39 -18.01 9.21
N LYS A 79 6.43 -18.71 9.82
CA LYS A 79 5.01 -18.37 9.72
C LYS A 79 4.72 -16.97 10.27
N LEU A 80 5.31 -16.63 11.41
CA LEU A 80 5.15 -15.31 12.04
C LEU A 80 5.78 -14.22 11.16
N TRP A 81 6.99 -14.46 10.67
CA TRP A 81 7.72 -13.55 9.80
C TRP A 81 6.97 -13.30 8.50
N ASN A 82 6.51 -14.35 7.82
CA ASN A 82 5.77 -14.23 6.58
C ASN A 82 4.47 -13.46 6.78
N ARG A 83 3.78 -13.65 7.91
CA ARG A 83 2.59 -12.87 8.26
C ARG A 83 2.91 -11.39 8.45
N MET A 84 4.03 -11.07 9.09
CA MET A 84 4.49 -9.67 9.23
C MET A 84 4.82 -9.05 7.87
N VAL A 85 5.54 -9.75 7.00
CA VAL A 85 5.88 -9.28 5.65
C VAL A 85 4.61 -8.97 4.85
N VAL A 86 3.61 -9.85 4.87
CA VAL A 86 2.33 -9.62 4.18
C VAL A 86 1.59 -8.40 4.72
N ILE A 87 1.63 -8.16 6.03
CA ILE A 87 1.01 -6.96 6.63
C ILE A 87 1.75 -5.70 6.16
N ILE A 88 3.08 -5.71 6.19
CA ILE A 88 3.91 -4.58 5.74
C ILE A 88 3.66 -4.31 4.25
N ASP A 89 3.68 -5.34 3.41
CA ASP A 89 3.38 -5.23 1.97
C ASP A 89 1.98 -4.67 1.73
N CYS A 90 0.98 -5.12 2.51
CA CYS A 90 -0.38 -4.59 2.40
C CYS A 90 -0.44 -3.10 2.71
N ILE A 91 0.24 -2.66 3.77
CA ILE A 91 0.33 -1.23 4.15
C ILE A 91 1.05 -0.44 3.06
N ILE A 92 2.17 -0.94 2.54
CA ILE A 92 2.93 -0.30 1.47
C ILE A 92 2.07 -0.17 0.22
N VAL A 93 1.35 -1.21 -0.19
CA VAL A 93 0.46 -1.16 -1.37
C VAL A 93 -0.68 -0.16 -1.12
N TRP A 94 -1.34 -0.22 0.04
CA TRP A 94 -2.43 0.70 0.36
C TRP A 94 -2.02 2.16 0.51
N THR A 95 -0.77 2.44 0.84
CA THR A 95 -0.24 3.81 0.92
C THR A 95 0.33 4.27 -0.43
N SER A 96 1.12 3.43 -1.11
CA SER A 96 1.72 3.76 -2.40
C SER A 96 0.69 3.95 -3.50
N LEU A 97 -0.39 3.17 -3.52
CA LEU A 97 -1.41 3.23 -4.57
C LEU A 97 -2.15 4.58 -4.63
N PRO A 98 -2.70 5.13 -3.52
CA PRO A 98 -3.27 6.47 -3.54
C PRO A 98 -2.21 7.54 -3.79
N ILE A 99 -1.01 7.43 -3.22
CA ILE A 99 0.08 8.39 -3.48
C ILE A 99 0.39 8.45 -4.98
N PHE A 100 0.55 7.30 -5.63
CA PHE A 100 0.80 7.19 -7.06
C PHE A 100 -0.38 7.72 -7.89
N TYR A 101 -1.61 7.38 -7.48
CA TYR A 101 -2.82 7.87 -8.13
C TYR A 101 -2.87 9.41 -8.11
N TYR A 102 -2.67 10.03 -6.95
CA TYR A 102 -2.69 11.48 -6.83
C TYR A 102 -1.48 12.14 -7.51
N LEU A 103 -0.29 11.56 -7.45
CA LEU A 103 0.90 12.15 -8.09
C LEU A 103 0.85 12.11 -9.61
N ILE A 104 0.20 11.12 -10.21
CA ILE A 104 0.21 10.95 -11.68
C ILE A 104 -1.13 11.31 -12.28
N PHE A 105 -2.23 10.75 -11.79
CA PHE A 105 -3.55 10.98 -12.39
C PHE A 105 -4.10 12.37 -12.08
N CYS A 106 -3.81 12.94 -10.90
CA CYS A 106 -4.27 14.28 -10.58
C CYS A 106 -3.67 15.36 -11.51
N PRO A 107 -2.34 15.49 -11.65
CA PRO A 107 -1.80 16.49 -12.58
C PRO A 107 -2.12 16.17 -14.04
N TYR A 108 -2.22 14.90 -14.40
CA TYR A 108 -2.63 14.49 -15.75
C TYR A 108 -4.07 14.93 -16.07
N SER A 109 -5.02 14.73 -15.16
CA SER A 109 -6.40 15.16 -15.34
C SER A 109 -6.56 16.69 -15.31
N LEU A 110 -5.76 17.38 -14.49
CA LEU A 110 -5.66 18.85 -14.51
C LEU A 110 -5.10 19.36 -15.84
N MET A 111 -4.04 18.73 -16.37
CA MET A 111 -3.51 19.06 -17.68
C MET A 111 -4.55 18.86 -18.78
N ILE A 112 -5.33 17.77 -18.76
CA ILE A 112 -6.41 17.57 -19.72
C ILE A 112 -7.50 18.64 -19.55
N LYS A 113 -7.85 19.07 -18.33
CA LYS A 113 -8.82 20.17 -18.16
C LYS A 113 -8.31 21.51 -18.69
N ILE A 114 -7.01 21.78 -18.55
CA ILE A 114 -6.40 23.04 -18.99
C ILE A 114 -6.15 23.04 -20.51
N PHE A 115 -5.62 21.95 -21.07
CA PHE A 115 -5.27 21.83 -22.49
C PHE A 115 -6.40 21.25 -23.35
N GLY A 116 -7.18 20.33 -22.79
CA GLY A 116 -8.40 19.78 -23.37
C GLY A 116 -9.55 20.76 -23.20
N LYS A 117 -9.37 21.96 -23.75
CA LYS A 117 -10.39 22.75 -24.45
C LYS A 117 -11.80 22.40 -23.98
N SER A 118 -12.27 23.05 -22.91
CA SER A 118 -13.70 23.15 -22.62
C SER A 118 -14.38 23.97 -23.73
N VAL A 119 -14.50 23.36 -24.91
CA VAL A 119 -15.45 23.77 -25.94
C VAL A 119 -16.84 23.31 -25.47
N ILE A 120 -17.24 23.76 -24.29
CA ILE A 120 -18.66 23.94 -24.05
C ILE A 120 -19.00 25.13 -24.94
N LYS A 121 -19.44 24.82 -26.17
CA LYS A 121 -20.07 25.80 -27.04
C LYS A 121 -21.07 26.55 -26.17
N ASN A 122 -20.84 27.85 -26.07
CA ASN A 122 -21.62 28.78 -25.28
C ASN A 122 -22.98 29.03 -25.95
N ASP A 123 -23.71 27.96 -26.28
CA ASP A 123 -25.08 27.98 -26.80
C ASP A 123 -26.10 27.96 -25.65
N MET A 124 -25.74 28.55 -24.51
CA MET A 124 -26.65 28.89 -23.42
C MET A 124 -27.51 30.12 -23.78
N LYS A 125 -28.07 30.14 -25.00
CA LYS A 125 -29.07 31.10 -25.47
C LYS A 125 -30.48 30.51 -25.53
N LYS A 126 -30.78 29.45 -24.76
CA LYS A 126 -32.17 29.02 -24.53
C LYS A 126 -32.48 29.05 -23.03
N LYS A 127 -33.25 30.07 -22.63
CA LYS A 127 -33.68 30.36 -21.25
C LYS A 127 -34.70 29.34 -20.70
N THR A 128 -35.09 28.33 -21.45
CA THR A 128 -36.22 27.45 -21.06
C THR A 128 -36.18 26.16 -21.87
N TYR A 129 -36.14 25.01 -21.20
CA TYR A 129 -36.33 23.67 -21.79
C TYR A 129 -37.80 23.43 -22.23
N TRP A 130 -38.67 24.40 -21.95
CA TRP A 130 -40.09 24.34 -22.24
C TRP A 130 -40.32 24.72 -23.70
N VAL A 131 -40.56 23.71 -24.52
CA VAL A 131 -41.12 23.88 -25.85
C VAL A 131 -42.62 24.06 -25.67
N ASN A 132 -43.17 25.22 -26.08
CA ASN A 132 -44.62 25.41 -26.15
C ASN A 132 -45.17 24.53 -27.27
N VAL A 133 -45.61 23.32 -26.92
CA VAL A 133 -46.31 22.44 -27.84
C VAL A 133 -47.73 22.98 -27.99
N LYS A 134 -48.16 23.29 -29.23
CA LYS A 134 -49.55 23.65 -29.49
C LYS A 134 -50.43 22.46 -29.10
N LYS A 135 -51.40 22.68 -28.20
CA LYS A 135 -52.38 21.66 -27.80
C LYS A 135 -53.12 21.18 -29.05
N ASN A 136 -52.91 19.91 -29.41
CA ASN A 136 -53.67 19.30 -30.50
C ASN A 136 -55.15 19.24 -30.05
N GLN A 137 -56.04 19.85 -30.81
CA GLN A 137 -57.46 19.98 -30.46
C GLN A 137 -58.26 18.75 -30.86
N ASP A 138 -57.61 17.73 -31.45
CA ASP A 138 -58.28 16.58 -32.01
C ASP A 138 -58.35 15.41 -31.01
N PRO A 139 -59.54 15.00 -30.54
CA PRO A 139 -59.69 13.93 -29.55
C PRO A 139 -59.21 12.57 -30.06
N GLN A 140 -59.25 12.35 -31.38
CA GLN A 140 -58.84 11.09 -32.00
C GLN A 140 -57.33 10.83 -31.91
N SER A 141 -56.53 11.89 -31.84
CA SER A 141 -55.07 11.77 -31.70
C SER A 141 -54.65 11.16 -30.36
N TYR A 142 -55.52 11.19 -29.35
CA TYR A 142 -55.25 10.64 -28.01
C TYR A 142 -55.40 9.11 -27.96
N ILE A 143 -56.28 8.56 -28.82
CA ILE A 143 -56.60 7.13 -28.86
C ILE A 143 -55.49 6.34 -29.58
N GLN A 144 -54.70 6.99 -30.44
CA GLN A 144 -53.61 6.37 -31.19
C GLN A 144 -52.28 6.27 -30.41
N GLN A 145 -52.24 6.79 -29.18
CA GLN A 145 -51.02 6.84 -28.36
C GLN A 145 -50.88 5.65 -27.39
N PHE A 146 -51.93 4.84 -27.23
CA PHE A 146 -51.95 3.61 -26.44
C PHE A 146 -52.15 2.40 -27.35
#